data_AF-A0A0F0CDV9-F1
#
_entry.id   AF-A0A0F0CDV9-F1
#
_cell.length_a   1.000
_cell.length_b   1.000
_cell.length_c   1.000
_cell.angle_alpha   90.00
_cell.angle_beta   90.00
_cell.angle_gamma   90.00
#
_symmetry.space_group_name_H-M   'P 1'
#
loop_
_entity.id
_entity.type
_entity.pdbx_description
1 polymer ?
#
loop_
_entity_poly.entity_id
_entity_poly.type
_entity_poly.pdbx_seq_one_letter_code
_entity_poly.pdbx_strand_id
1 'polypeptide(L)'
;MKGKIKAGRIFVLAILCSLALCFTVYGNWKNEGGQWHYYDNNGQMVKNDFKKSGDTMFYLDENGNISKNCEKVIGNYLYQFDEQGKFTRSKLGTDGQPEYLEGDYALNHRQQYLNKTANPYNDDQVVQWFNATYAILTKSNSCNIRAYGGTLMLSGVEGEDGASSDAYTKEQNRKMLSSSWGVTDRASADAVLERLLESGGATGSAWDYSRAMSNLGFYYLAGYYTMDEAMNRSLEVAKTIQSTYHSWDEFISSYLAGYNAWAGREAEGRESIYKGLKGSAFNPYAVDWNLELKKTW
;
A
#
# COMPACT_ATOMS: atom_id res chain seq x y z
N MET A 1 -0.30 84.25 -8.85
CA MET A 1 -1.04 83.57 -9.93
C MET A 1 -0.17 82.46 -10.53
N LYS A 2 -0.81 81.40 -11.04
CA LYS A 2 -0.33 80.04 -11.38
C LYS A 2 0.56 79.93 -12.65
N GLY A 3 1.27 78.78 -12.79
CA GLY A 3 1.57 78.14 -14.09
C GLY A 3 2.50 76.91 -14.04
N LYS A 4 2.01 75.71 -14.47
CA LYS A 4 2.74 74.42 -14.72
C LYS A 4 3.09 74.30 -16.24
N ILE A 5 3.92 73.38 -16.80
CA ILE A 5 3.64 71.96 -17.20
C ILE A 5 4.81 71.34 -18.08
N LYS A 6 5.15 70.05 -17.85
CA LYS A 6 5.57 68.83 -18.68
C LYS A 6 6.21 68.93 -20.10
N ALA A 7 6.85 67.92 -20.76
CA ALA A 7 7.50 66.60 -20.53
C ALA A 7 7.96 65.97 -21.89
N GLY A 8 8.86 64.96 -21.87
CA GLY A 8 9.00 63.85 -22.86
C GLY A 8 10.20 63.91 -23.84
N ARG A 9 10.83 62.82 -24.36
CA ARG A 9 10.94 61.37 -24.07
C ARG A 9 12.02 60.81 -25.05
N ILE A 10 12.74 59.75 -24.65
CA ILE A 10 13.94 59.11 -25.28
C ILE A 10 13.58 58.11 -26.41
N PHE A 11 14.49 57.77 -27.34
CA PHE A 11 14.61 56.40 -27.91
C PHE A 11 16.01 56.03 -28.44
N VAL A 12 16.39 54.75 -28.25
CA VAL A 12 17.65 54.07 -28.68
C VAL A 12 17.30 53.01 -29.75
N LEU A 13 18.24 52.73 -30.67
CA LEU A 13 18.13 51.69 -31.70
C LEU A 13 19.10 50.51 -31.43
N ALA A 14 18.66 49.29 -31.76
CA ALA A 14 19.37 48.01 -31.57
C ALA A 14 19.86 47.39 -32.90
N ILE A 15 20.83 46.47 -32.84
CA ILE A 15 21.31 45.65 -33.97
C ILE A 15 21.29 44.15 -33.60
N LEU A 16 20.76 43.34 -34.52
CA LEU A 16 20.56 41.88 -34.51
C LEU A 16 21.67 41.14 -35.29
N CYS A 17 22.11 39.98 -34.80
CA CYS A 17 22.86 38.96 -35.54
C CYS A 17 22.15 37.61 -35.40
N SER A 18 21.83 36.97 -36.53
CA SER A 18 20.96 35.79 -36.66
C SER A 18 21.75 34.48 -36.78
N LEU A 19 21.47 33.53 -35.88
CA LEU A 19 21.78 32.11 -36.05
C LEU A 19 20.70 31.46 -36.92
N ALA A 20 21.10 30.79 -38.00
CA ALA A 20 20.19 30.03 -38.85
C ALA A 20 19.75 28.75 -38.12
N LEU A 21 18.52 28.77 -37.60
CA LEU A 21 17.85 27.61 -37.00
C LEU A 21 17.30 26.75 -38.15
N CYS A 22 17.73 25.48 -38.23
CA CYS A 22 17.18 24.52 -39.20
C CYS A 22 15.83 24.03 -38.67
N PHE A 23 14.73 24.46 -39.31
CA PHE A 23 13.38 24.08 -38.90
C PHE A 23 12.89 22.87 -39.69
N THR A 24 12.72 21.74 -39.01
CA THR A 24 11.95 20.59 -39.54
C THR A 24 10.49 20.74 -39.12
N VAL A 25 9.57 20.71 -40.08
CA VAL A 25 8.12 20.90 -39.86
C VAL A 25 7.38 19.58 -40.08
N TYR A 26 6.61 19.15 -39.08
CA TYR A 26 5.70 18.00 -39.17
C TYR A 26 4.30 18.44 -38.75
N GLY A 27 3.49 18.86 -39.73
CA GLY A 27 2.21 19.50 -39.46
C GLY A 27 2.38 20.76 -38.59
N ASN A 28 1.62 20.84 -37.49
CA ASN A 28 1.61 21.97 -36.56
C ASN A 28 2.80 22.00 -35.57
N TRP A 29 3.71 21.02 -35.63
CA TRP A 29 4.92 20.95 -34.80
C TRP A 29 6.14 21.54 -35.52
N LYS A 30 6.92 22.36 -34.80
CA LYS A 30 8.15 22.97 -35.30
C LYS A 30 9.31 22.76 -34.34
N ASN A 31 10.50 22.47 -34.87
CA ASN A 31 11.74 22.41 -34.11
C ASN A 31 12.55 23.69 -34.32
N GLU A 32 12.73 24.45 -33.25
CA GLU A 32 13.41 25.74 -33.26
C GLU A 32 14.62 25.64 -32.32
N GLY A 33 15.81 25.36 -32.86
CA GLY A 33 17.04 25.34 -32.06
C GLY A 33 17.12 24.19 -31.06
N GLY A 34 16.53 23.04 -31.41
CA GLY A 34 16.50 21.86 -30.56
C GLY A 34 15.29 21.79 -29.61
N GLN A 35 14.47 22.84 -29.54
CA GLN A 35 13.22 22.85 -28.77
C GLN A 35 12.02 22.62 -29.69
N TRP A 36 11.05 21.86 -29.20
CA TRP A 36 9.83 21.54 -29.95
C TRP A 36 8.65 22.36 -29.45
N HIS A 37 7.93 22.94 -30.41
CA HIS A 37 6.79 23.81 -30.19
C HIS A 37 5.58 23.35 -31.01
N TYR A 38 4.39 23.71 -30.53
CA TYR A 38 3.14 23.49 -31.26
C TYR A 38 2.47 24.82 -31.59
N TYR A 39 2.05 24.98 -32.84
CA TYR A 39 1.28 26.13 -33.31
C TYR A 39 -0.13 25.70 -33.72
N ASP A 40 -1.13 26.48 -33.35
CA ASP A 40 -2.50 26.24 -33.79
C ASP A 40 -2.70 26.59 -35.29
N ASN A 41 -3.92 26.38 -35.77
CA ASN A 41 -4.25 26.60 -37.19
C ASN A 41 -4.20 28.08 -37.61
N ASN A 42 -4.14 29.02 -36.65
CA ASN A 42 -3.96 30.45 -36.91
C ASN A 42 -2.49 30.86 -36.83
N GLY A 43 -1.58 29.91 -36.61
CA GLY A 43 -0.14 30.14 -36.45
C GLY A 43 0.24 30.67 -35.07
N GLN A 44 -0.62 30.55 -34.05
CA GLN A 44 -0.31 30.98 -32.68
C GLN A 44 0.28 29.83 -31.86
N MET A 45 1.29 30.13 -31.05
CA MET A 45 1.98 29.12 -30.23
C MET A 45 1.16 28.72 -29.00
N VAL A 46 1.05 27.42 -28.74
CA VAL A 46 0.30 26.85 -27.61
C VAL A 46 1.16 26.73 -26.35
N LYS A 47 0.57 26.98 -25.17
CA LYS A 47 1.23 27.01 -23.85
C LYS A 47 0.32 26.45 -22.74
N ASN A 48 0.91 25.92 -21.68
CA ASN A 48 0.23 25.37 -20.48
C ASN A 48 -0.88 24.35 -20.76
N ASP A 49 -0.73 23.54 -21.81
CA ASP A 49 -1.78 22.64 -22.29
C ASP A 49 -1.18 21.35 -22.86
N PHE A 50 -2.01 20.32 -22.98
CA PHE A 50 -1.63 19.07 -23.61
C PHE A 50 -1.93 19.06 -25.11
N LYS A 51 -1.01 18.52 -25.91
CA LYS A 51 -1.21 18.25 -27.34
C LYS A 51 -0.74 16.86 -27.73
N LYS A 52 -1.47 16.27 -28.69
CA LYS A 52 -1.21 14.93 -29.21
C LYS A 52 -0.25 15.00 -30.40
N SER A 53 0.68 14.06 -30.45
CA SER A 53 1.46 13.74 -31.65
C SER A 53 1.44 12.22 -31.83
N GLY A 54 0.87 11.73 -32.93
CA GLY A 54 0.56 10.31 -33.11
C GLY A 54 -0.36 9.79 -31.99
N ASP A 55 0.11 8.80 -31.22
CA ASP A 55 -0.60 8.22 -30.07
C ASP A 55 -0.13 8.73 -28.70
N THR A 56 0.83 9.65 -28.66
CA THR A 56 1.40 10.16 -27.42
C THR A 56 0.92 11.59 -27.13
N MET A 57 0.70 11.88 -25.84
CA MET A 57 0.35 13.21 -25.34
C MET A 57 1.58 13.89 -24.72
N PHE A 58 1.76 15.17 -25.01
CA PHE A 58 2.84 16.01 -24.48
C PHE A 58 2.27 17.28 -23.84
N TYR A 59 2.89 17.74 -22.75
CA TYR A 59 2.51 18.97 -22.08
C TYR A 59 3.43 20.13 -22.49
N LEU A 60 2.86 21.25 -22.92
CA LEU A 60 3.57 22.47 -23.28
C LEU A 60 3.62 23.38 -22.04
N ASP A 61 4.81 23.84 -21.68
CA ASP A 61 5.01 24.72 -20.53
C ASP A 61 4.56 26.17 -20.82
N GLU A 62 4.81 27.07 -19.86
CA GLU A 62 4.49 28.50 -19.93
C GLU A 62 5.23 29.25 -21.06
N ASN A 63 6.33 28.69 -21.54
CA ASN A 63 7.13 29.23 -22.64
C ASN A 63 6.76 28.59 -23.98
N GLY A 64 5.96 27.52 -23.98
CA GLY A 64 5.52 26.79 -25.17
C GLY A 64 6.48 25.68 -25.58
N ASN A 65 7.36 25.25 -24.68
CA ASN A 65 8.26 24.11 -24.86
C ASN A 65 7.64 22.84 -24.27
N ILE A 66 8.03 21.67 -24.76
CA ILE A 66 7.63 20.39 -24.13
C ILE A 66 8.28 20.25 -22.74
N SER A 67 7.47 19.95 -21.71
CA SER A 67 7.94 19.66 -20.35
C SER A 67 8.62 18.30 -20.24
N LYS A 68 9.81 18.26 -19.61
CA LYS A 68 10.67 17.08 -19.49
C LYS A 68 11.41 17.09 -18.14
N ASN A 69 11.72 15.92 -17.59
CA ASN A 69 12.49 15.74 -16.35
C ASN A 69 11.99 16.58 -15.16
N CYS A 70 10.67 16.65 -14.99
CA CYS A 70 10.08 17.51 -13.97
C CYS A 70 8.75 16.97 -13.46
N GLU A 71 8.32 17.45 -12.30
CA GLU A 71 6.98 17.24 -11.79
C GLU A 71 6.12 18.49 -11.97
N LYS A 72 4.85 18.31 -12.28
CA LYS A 72 3.87 19.40 -12.29
C LYS A 72 2.56 18.96 -11.68
N VAL A 73 2.02 19.84 -10.84
CA VAL A 73 0.64 19.75 -10.40
C VAL A 73 -0.22 20.43 -11.45
N ILE A 74 -1.10 19.66 -12.10
CA ILE A 74 -2.01 20.16 -13.14
C ILE A 74 -3.42 19.72 -12.76
N GLY A 75 -4.21 20.68 -12.27
CA GLY A 75 -5.45 20.35 -11.57
C GLY A 75 -5.17 19.58 -10.28
N ASN A 76 -5.92 18.50 -10.04
CA ASN A 76 -5.82 17.70 -8.80
C ASN A 76 -4.90 16.48 -8.97
N TYR A 77 -3.87 16.59 -9.80
CA TYR A 77 -3.02 15.46 -10.14
C TYR A 77 -1.57 15.89 -10.20
N LEU A 78 -0.69 14.99 -9.75
CA LEU A 78 0.75 15.08 -9.90
C LEU A 78 1.10 14.35 -11.18
N TYR A 79 1.69 15.09 -12.10
CA TYR A 79 2.27 14.55 -13.31
C TYR A 79 3.79 14.53 -13.13
N GLN A 80 4.39 13.37 -13.34
CA GLN A 80 5.84 13.20 -13.35
C GLN A 80 6.27 12.95 -14.80
N PHE A 81 7.05 13.86 -15.37
CA PHE A 81 7.49 13.82 -16.77
C PHE A 81 8.94 13.34 -16.91
N ASP A 82 9.19 12.42 -17.83
CA ASP A 82 10.52 11.87 -18.13
C ASP A 82 11.34 12.75 -19.11
N GLU A 83 12.51 12.29 -19.53
CA GLU A 83 13.43 13.03 -20.41
C GLU A 83 12.92 13.17 -21.86
N GLN A 84 11.96 12.33 -22.27
CA GLN A 84 11.29 12.42 -23.56
C GLN A 84 9.98 13.21 -23.50
N GLY A 85 9.47 13.50 -22.29
CA GLY A 85 8.24 14.25 -22.04
C GLY A 85 6.99 13.36 -21.95
N LYS A 86 7.14 12.05 -21.79
CA LYS A 86 6.04 11.15 -21.41
C LYS A 86 5.80 11.27 -19.91
N PHE A 87 4.62 10.88 -19.44
CA PHE A 87 4.24 11.09 -18.05
C PHE A 87 3.50 9.92 -17.41
N THR A 88 3.64 9.79 -16.09
CA THR A 88 2.68 9.11 -15.21
C THR A 88 1.84 10.16 -14.49
N ARG A 89 0.67 9.74 -14.01
CA ARG A 89 -0.22 10.63 -13.26
C ARG A 89 -0.74 9.93 -12.02
N SER A 90 -0.46 10.51 -10.87
CA SER A 90 -1.12 10.16 -9.61
C SER A 90 -2.14 11.24 -9.31
N LYS A 91 -3.32 10.83 -8.89
CA LYS A 91 -4.23 11.79 -8.29
C LYS A 91 -3.58 12.29 -7.01
N LEU A 92 -3.62 13.59 -6.83
CA LEU A 92 -3.18 14.21 -5.60
C LEU A 92 -4.35 14.22 -4.64
N GLY A 93 -4.06 13.84 -3.40
CA GLY A 93 -4.91 14.20 -2.29
C GLY A 93 -4.99 15.72 -2.14
N THR A 94 -5.97 16.19 -1.36
CA THR A 94 -6.09 17.61 -0.99
C THR A 94 -4.90 18.12 -0.17
N ASP A 95 -4.05 17.22 0.31
CA ASP A 95 -2.79 17.43 1.03
C ASP A 95 -1.57 17.57 0.10
N GLY A 96 -1.75 17.39 -1.21
CA GLY A 96 -0.68 17.48 -2.20
C GLY A 96 0.22 16.25 -2.28
N GLN A 97 -0.19 15.10 -1.72
CA GLN A 97 0.57 13.84 -1.78
C GLN A 97 -0.02 12.82 -2.78
N PRO A 98 0.79 11.92 -3.37
CA PRO A 98 0.35 10.91 -4.34
C PRO A 98 -0.42 9.73 -3.73
N GLU A 99 -1.43 9.24 -4.45
CA GLU A 99 -2.33 8.17 -4.01
C GLU A 99 -1.80 6.74 -4.27
N TYR A 100 -1.88 5.91 -3.22
CA TYR A 100 -1.86 4.45 -3.02
C TYR A 100 -2.18 3.53 -4.22
N LEU A 101 -1.70 2.26 -4.20
CA LEU A 101 -1.97 1.26 -5.25
C LEU A 101 -3.46 0.91 -5.30
N GLU A 102 -4.21 1.60 -6.15
CA GLU A 102 -5.62 1.32 -6.40
C GLU A 102 -5.77 -0.08 -7.04
N GLY A 103 -6.66 -0.91 -6.47
CA GLY A 103 -6.94 -2.24 -7.01
C GLY A 103 -5.91 -3.33 -6.67
N ASP A 104 -4.94 -3.09 -5.78
CA ASP A 104 -4.11 -4.19 -5.27
C ASP A 104 -4.95 -5.27 -4.57
N TYR A 105 -4.62 -6.53 -4.84
CA TYR A 105 -5.40 -7.66 -4.33
C TYR A 105 -5.35 -7.76 -2.82
N ALA A 106 -4.19 -7.58 -2.17
CA ALA A 106 -4.04 -7.80 -0.75
C ALA A 106 -4.58 -6.62 0.07
N LEU A 107 -4.17 -5.39 -0.27
CA LEU A 107 -4.43 -4.20 0.54
C LEU A 107 -5.22 -3.13 -0.20
N ASN A 108 -6.31 -2.68 0.43
CA ASN A 108 -7.00 -1.47 -0.01
C ASN A 108 -6.22 -0.19 0.37
N HIS A 109 -6.60 0.93 -0.23
CA HIS A 109 -6.01 2.25 0.02
C HIS A 109 -5.90 2.59 1.52
N ARG A 110 -6.98 2.39 2.31
CA ARG A 110 -6.97 2.72 3.74
C ARG A 110 -5.95 1.86 4.50
N GLN A 111 -5.85 0.58 4.16
CA GLN A 111 -4.88 -0.31 4.78
C GLN A 111 -3.45 0.10 4.43
N GLN A 112 -3.18 0.50 3.18
CA GLN A 112 -1.87 1.01 2.78
C GLN A 112 -1.53 2.33 3.50
N TYR A 113 -2.50 3.25 3.66
CA TYR A 113 -2.34 4.48 4.44
C TYR A 113 -1.97 4.18 5.89
N LEU A 114 -2.80 3.39 6.59
CA LEU A 114 -2.57 3.08 8.01
C LEU A 114 -1.27 2.28 8.22
N ASN A 115 -0.88 1.45 7.26
CA ASN A 115 0.39 0.75 7.31
C ASN A 115 1.58 1.73 7.26
N LYS A 116 1.49 2.78 6.46
CA LYS A 116 2.54 3.81 6.36
C LYS A 116 2.57 4.74 7.57
N THR A 117 1.42 5.05 8.17
CA THR A 117 1.31 6.10 9.19
C THR A 117 1.20 5.59 10.62
N ALA A 118 0.72 4.36 10.83
CA ALA A 118 0.32 3.87 12.14
C ALA A 118 0.79 2.45 12.48
N ASN A 119 1.30 1.67 11.51
CA ASN A 119 1.76 0.31 11.78
C ASN A 119 3.26 0.29 12.11
N PRO A 120 3.66 0.14 13.39
CA PRO A 120 5.08 0.12 13.77
C PRO A 120 5.82 -1.10 13.22
N TYR A 121 5.10 -2.16 12.83
CA TYR A 121 5.66 -3.40 12.32
C TYR A 121 5.43 -3.59 10.82
N ASN A 122 5.10 -2.50 10.09
CA ASN A 122 4.80 -2.57 8.67
C ASN A 122 5.89 -3.30 7.90
N ASP A 123 7.17 -3.03 8.21
CA ASP A 123 8.33 -3.60 7.50
C ASP A 123 9.14 -4.59 8.34
N ASP A 124 8.65 -4.93 9.54
CA ASP A 124 9.26 -5.92 10.42
C ASP A 124 9.08 -7.34 9.87
N GLN A 125 10.17 -7.94 9.39
CA GLN A 125 10.11 -9.25 8.72
C GLN A 125 9.62 -10.39 9.63
N VAL A 126 9.91 -10.35 10.93
CA VAL A 126 9.48 -11.41 11.87
C VAL A 126 7.98 -11.32 12.09
N VAL A 127 7.45 -10.12 12.29
CA VAL A 127 6.00 -9.90 12.43
C VAL A 127 5.28 -10.19 11.10
N GLN A 128 5.85 -9.80 9.96
CA GLN A 128 5.28 -10.14 8.65
C GLN A 128 5.31 -11.67 8.40
N TRP A 129 6.33 -12.39 8.89
CA TRP A 129 6.35 -13.86 8.87
C TRP A 129 5.19 -14.44 9.70
N PHE A 130 4.94 -13.92 10.91
CA PHE A 130 3.78 -14.32 11.71
C PHE A 130 2.47 -14.09 10.94
N ASN A 131 2.30 -12.89 10.37
CA ASN A 131 1.10 -12.52 9.64
C ASN A 131 0.87 -13.42 8.41
N ALA A 132 1.93 -13.84 7.73
CA ALA A 132 1.85 -14.72 6.57
C ALA A 132 1.21 -16.09 6.91
N THR A 133 1.41 -16.62 8.13
CA THR A 133 0.83 -17.91 8.52
C THR A 133 -0.69 -17.89 8.59
N TYR A 134 -1.32 -16.72 8.71
CA TYR A 134 -2.77 -16.55 8.76
C TYR A 134 -3.30 -15.52 7.76
N ALA A 135 -2.50 -15.13 6.75
CA ALA A 135 -2.88 -14.10 5.78
C ALA A 135 -4.10 -14.47 4.93
N ILE A 136 -4.32 -15.75 4.63
CA ILE A 136 -5.55 -16.21 3.92
C ILE A 136 -6.80 -15.90 4.74
N LEU A 137 -6.78 -16.19 6.04
CA LEU A 137 -7.90 -15.90 6.95
C LEU A 137 -8.10 -14.39 7.08
N THR A 138 -7.02 -13.64 7.27
CA THR A 138 -7.08 -12.18 7.35
C THR A 138 -7.69 -11.58 6.09
N LYS A 139 -7.29 -12.08 4.91
CA LYS A 139 -7.80 -11.60 3.63
C LYS A 139 -9.26 -12.02 3.38
N SER A 140 -9.65 -13.24 3.74
CA SER A 140 -11.06 -13.68 3.61
C SER A 140 -12.00 -12.78 4.41
N ASN A 141 -11.51 -12.25 5.54
CA ASN A 141 -12.26 -11.34 6.40
C ASN A 141 -12.09 -9.85 6.00
N SER A 142 -11.45 -9.56 4.88
CA SER A 142 -11.14 -8.20 4.40
C SER A 142 -10.32 -7.35 5.40
N CYS A 143 -9.59 -8.00 6.29
CA CYS A 143 -8.72 -7.38 7.29
C CYS A 143 -7.35 -7.00 6.69
N ASN A 144 -6.53 -6.26 7.45
CA ASN A 144 -5.22 -5.78 7.02
C ASN A 144 -4.16 -6.86 7.21
N ILE A 145 -3.67 -7.47 6.12
CA ILE A 145 -2.68 -8.56 6.18
C ILE A 145 -1.32 -8.16 6.75
N ARG A 146 -1.01 -6.85 6.86
CA ARG A 146 0.26 -6.39 7.44
C ARG A 146 0.15 -5.99 8.91
N ALA A 147 -1.07 -5.91 9.44
CA ALA A 147 -1.30 -5.62 10.84
C ALA A 147 -1.29 -6.93 11.65
N TYR A 148 -0.56 -6.94 12.76
CA TYR A 148 -0.58 -8.07 13.68
C TYR A 148 -2.00 -8.29 14.23
N GLY A 149 -2.53 -9.50 14.08
CA GLY A 149 -3.93 -9.82 14.39
C GLY A 149 -4.95 -9.32 13.36
N GLY A 150 -4.51 -8.76 12.23
CA GLY A 150 -5.36 -8.30 11.14
C GLY A 150 -5.94 -6.89 11.27
N THR A 151 -5.73 -6.22 12.41
CA THR A 151 -6.25 -4.87 12.69
C THR A 151 -5.24 -4.08 13.50
N LEU A 152 -5.12 -2.77 13.22
CA LEU A 152 -4.28 -1.86 14.01
C LEU A 152 -5.10 -1.24 15.14
N MET A 153 -4.49 -1.12 16.32
CA MET A 153 -5.00 -0.29 17.40
C MET A 153 -4.53 1.14 17.16
N LEU A 154 -5.46 2.09 17.04
CA LEU A 154 -5.22 3.45 16.54
C LEU A 154 -5.26 4.51 17.63
N SER A 155 -5.50 4.14 18.90
CA SER A 155 -5.49 5.10 20.01
C SER A 155 -4.16 5.85 20.09
N GLY A 156 -4.22 7.17 19.96
CA GLY A 156 -3.04 8.05 19.98
C GLY A 156 -2.42 8.30 18.60
N VAL A 157 -2.97 7.76 17.51
CA VAL A 157 -2.55 8.07 16.14
C VAL A 157 -3.14 9.41 15.70
N GLU A 158 -2.30 10.33 15.23
CA GLU A 158 -2.73 11.65 14.74
C GLU A 158 -3.69 11.49 13.54
N GLY A 159 -4.84 12.17 13.59
CA GLY A 159 -5.85 12.13 12.53
C GLY A 159 -6.83 10.96 12.58
N GLU A 160 -6.75 10.06 13.58
CA GLU A 160 -7.69 8.94 13.77
C GLU A 160 -8.52 9.09 15.06
N ASP A 161 -9.80 8.68 15.05
CA ASP A 161 -10.61 8.48 16.28
C ASP A 161 -10.28 7.13 16.92
N GLY A 162 -9.03 7.00 17.36
CA GLY A 162 -8.45 5.72 17.73
C GLY A 162 -9.07 5.09 18.98
N ALA A 163 -9.38 5.87 20.01
CA ALA A 163 -9.86 5.32 21.29
C ALA A 163 -11.22 4.62 21.17
N SER A 164 -12.16 5.22 20.43
CA SER A 164 -13.49 4.64 20.19
C SER A 164 -13.40 3.42 19.27
N SER A 165 -12.58 3.51 18.21
CA SER A 165 -12.34 2.39 17.28
C SER A 165 -11.69 1.18 17.97
N ASP A 166 -10.75 1.43 18.87
CA ASP A 166 -10.04 0.41 19.64
C ASP A 166 -10.97 -0.28 20.64
N ALA A 167 -11.81 0.47 21.35
CA ALA A 167 -12.80 -0.09 22.26
C ALA A 167 -13.81 -0.98 21.52
N TYR A 168 -14.28 -0.54 20.35
CA TYR A 168 -15.15 -1.34 19.49
C TYR A 168 -14.44 -2.60 19.00
N THR A 169 -13.22 -2.48 18.48
CA THR A 169 -12.41 -3.62 18.00
C THR A 169 -12.20 -4.64 19.11
N LYS A 170 -11.90 -4.17 20.32
CA LYS A 170 -11.76 -5.03 21.50
C LYS A 170 -13.02 -5.82 21.79
N GLU A 171 -14.17 -5.16 21.84
CA GLU A 171 -15.44 -5.83 22.14
C GLU A 171 -15.87 -6.81 21.03
N GLN A 172 -15.66 -6.47 19.75
CA GLN A 172 -15.95 -7.40 18.65
C GLN A 172 -15.06 -8.65 18.71
N ASN A 173 -13.77 -8.49 19.01
CA ASN A 173 -12.88 -9.64 19.18
C ASN A 173 -13.31 -10.50 20.37
N ARG A 174 -13.74 -9.92 21.50
CA ARG A 174 -14.28 -10.68 22.64
C ARG A 174 -15.52 -11.49 22.27
N LYS A 175 -16.46 -10.89 21.53
CA LYS A 175 -17.67 -11.59 21.07
C LYS A 175 -17.34 -12.73 20.11
N MET A 176 -16.47 -12.48 19.12
CA MET A 176 -16.04 -13.49 18.17
C MET A 176 -15.33 -14.66 18.88
N LEU A 177 -14.40 -14.35 19.78
CA LEU A 177 -13.64 -15.33 20.56
C LEU A 177 -14.54 -16.15 21.49
N SER A 178 -15.49 -15.51 22.17
CA SER A 178 -16.47 -16.21 23.01
C SER A 178 -17.35 -17.15 22.18
N SER A 179 -17.91 -16.68 21.06
CA SER A 179 -18.77 -17.49 20.19
C SER A 179 -18.05 -18.64 19.49
N SER A 180 -16.82 -18.41 19.03
CA SER A 180 -16.10 -19.37 18.17
C SER A 180 -15.25 -20.34 18.98
N TRP A 181 -14.80 -19.91 20.16
CA TRP A 181 -13.79 -20.63 20.94
C TRP A 181 -14.14 -20.81 22.41
N GLY A 182 -15.21 -20.18 22.90
CA GLY A 182 -15.55 -20.17 24.33
C GLY A 182 -14.57 -19.34 25.18
N VAL A 183 -13.84 -18.41 24.55
CA VAL A 183 -12.81 -17.60 25.24
C VAL A 183 -13.43 -16.31 25.78
N THR A 184 -13.45 -16.18 27.11
CA THR A 184 -14.06 -15.04 27.82
C THR A 184 -13.06 -14.25 28.66
N ASP A 185 -11.85 -14.77 28.82
CA ASP A 185 -10.78 -14.20 29.64
C ASP A 185 -9.42 -14.77 29.23
N ARG A 186 -8.36 -14.36 29.93
CA ARG A 186 -7.00 -14.82 29.68
C ARG A 186 -6.83 -16.33 29.91
N ALA A 187 -7.41 -16.90 30.95
CA ALA A 187 -7.23 -18.32 31.28
C ALA A 187 -7.86 -19.23 30.21
N SER A 188 -9.05 -18.87 29.73
CA SER A 188 -9.70 -19.56 28.62
C SER A 188 -8.95 -19.36 27.30
N ALA A 189 -8.31 -18.20 27.07
CA ALA A 189 -7.44 -17.97 25.92
C ALA A 189 -6.20 -18.90 25.95
N ASP A 190 -5.53 -19.01 27.11
CA ASP A 190 -4.39 -19.90 27.32
C ASP A 190 -4.77 -21.36 27.03
N ALA A 191 -5.90 -21.83 27.59
CA ALA A 191 -6.37 -23.20 27.40
C ALA A 191 -6.70 -23.51 25.93
N VAL A 192 -7.28 -22.56 25.19
CA VAL A 192 -7.57 -22.74 23.76
C VAL A 192 -6.29 -22.74 22.92
N LEU A 193 -5.32 -21.88 23.26
CA LEU A 193 -4.02 -21.87 22.60
C LEU A 193 -3.31 -23.22 22.76
N GLU A 194 -3.22 -23.73 24.00
CA GLU A 194 -2.59 -25.01 24.30
C GLU A 194 -3.26 -26.15 23.53
N ARG A 195 -4.60 -26.22 23.54
CA ARG A 195 -5.35 -27.24 22.78
C ARG A 195 -5.06 -27.19 21.27
N LEU A 196 -4.92 -25.99 20.69
CA LEU A 196 -4.59 -25.85 19.27
C LEU A 196 -3.15 -26.29 18.97
N LEU A 197 -2.20 -25.98 19.85
CA LEU A 197 -0.81 -26.41 19.68
C LEU A 197 -0.65 -27.93 19.85
N GLU A 198 -1.35 -28.53 20.81
CA GLU A 198 -1.41 -29.98 20.98
C GLU A 198 -2.03 -30.66 19.76
N SER A 199 -3.16 -30.15 19.26
CA SER A 199 -3.80 -30.66 18.05
C SER A 199 -2.88 -30.54 16.83
N GLY A 200 -2.25 -29.38 16.64
CA GLY A 200 -1.29 -29.14 15.57
C GLY A 200 -0.10 -30.09 15.63
N GLY A 201 0.47 -30.32 16.83
CA GLY A 201 1.59 -31.24 17.02
C GLY A 201 1.23 -32.71 16.83
N ALA A 202 0.03 -33.12 17.25
CA ALA A 202 -0.44 -34.50 17.11
C ALA A 202 -0.79 -34.86 15.66
N THR A 203 -1.34 -33.92 14.90
CA THR A 203 -1.85 -34.17 13.55
C THR A 203 -0.92 -33.69 12.44
N GLY A 204 0.05 -32.82 12.73
CA GLY A 204 0.80 -32.09 11.71
C GLY A 204 -0.11 -31.19 10.87
N SER A 205 -1.16 -30.61 11.48
CA SER A 205 -2.14 -29.77 10.81
C SER A 205 -1.74 -28.29 10.84
N ALA A 206 -1.34 -27.74 9.70
CA ALA A 206 -1.01 -26.31 9.58
C ALA A 206 -2.26 -25.45 9.79
N TRP A 207 -3.46 -26.02 9.60
CA TRP A 207 -4.72 -25.36 9.92
C TRP A 207 -4.82 -25.00 11.40
N ASP A 208 -4.41 -25.90 12.30
CA ASP A 208 -4.44 -25.64 13.75
C ASP A 208 -3.35 -24.65 14.16
N TYR A 209 -2.14 -24.80 13.62
CA TYR A 209 -1.07 -23.85 13.87
C TYR A 209 -1.38 -22.43 13.35
N SER A 210 -2.01 -22.31 12.18
CA SER A 210 -2.48 -21.03 11.64
C SER A 210 -3.52 -20.40 12.57
N ARG A 211 -4.47 -21.18 13.09
CA ARG A 211 -5.47 -20.71 14.07
C ARG A 211 -4.85 -20.32 15.41
N ALA A 212 -3.85 -21.05 15.88
CA ALA A 212 -3.08 -20.69 17.08
C ALA A 212 -2.40 -19.33 16.89
N MET A 213 -1.73 -19.13 15.75
CA MET A 213 -1.07 -17.86 15.43
C MET A 213 -2.07 -16.69 15.32
N SER A 214 -3.18 -16.86 14.58
CA SER A 214 -4.18 -15.80 14.45
C SER A 214 -4.85 -15.46 15.79
N ASN A 215 -5.12 -16.48 16.61
CA ASN A 215 -5.74 -16.30 17.92
C ASN A 215 -4.86 -15.48 18.87
N LEU A 216 -3.54 -15.61 18.82
CA LEU A 216 -2.64 -14.74 19.61
C LEU A 216 -2.84 -13.25 19.28
N GLY A 217 -2.98 -12.92 18.00
CA GLY A 217 -3.37 -11.58 17.56
C GLY A 217 -4.74 -11.16 18.07
N PHE A 218 -5.74 -12.05 18.00
CA PHE A 218 -7.09 -11.77 18.52
C PHE A 218 -7.13 -11.61 20.04
N TYR A 219 -6.30 -12.34 20.80
CA TYR A 219 -6.19 -12.21 22.25
C TYR A 219 -5.60 -10.85 22.64
N TYR A 220 -4.62 -10.37 21.88
CA TYR A 220 -4.12 -9.00 22.01
C TYR A 220 -5.23 -7.97 21.74
N LEU A 221 -5.93 -8.10 20.60
CA LEU A 221 -7.00 -7.17 20.23
C LEU A 221 -8.15 -7.17 21.25
N ALA A 222 -8.49 -8.32 21.83
CA ALA A 222 -9.48 -8.47 22.90
C ALA A 222 -9.00 -7.94 24.27
N GLY A 223 -7.71 -7.59 24.39
CA GLY A 223 -7.08 -7.13 25.63
C GLY A 223 -6.93 -8.22 26.69
N TYR A 224 -6.91 -9.49 26.29
CA TYR A 224 -6.55 -10.59 27.19
C TYR A 224 -5.04 -10.73 27.33
N TYR A 225 -4.31 -10.40 26.27
CA TYR A 225 -2.85 -10.36 26.22
C TYR A 225 -2.38 -8.93 25.95
N THR A 226 -1.18 -8.61 26.46
CA THR A 226 -0.41 -7.47 25.93
C THR A 226 0.18 -7.82 24.56
N MET A 227 0.60 -6.79 23.81
CA MET A 227 1.27 -6.99 22.51
C MET A 227 2.54 -7.83 22.66
N ASP A 228 3.38 -7.50 23.65
CA ASP A 228 4.61 -8.23 23.96
C ASP A 228 4.36 -9.70 24.26
N GLU A 229 3.37 -10.00 25.10
CA GLU A 229 3.01 -11.39 25.42
C GLU A 229 2.55 -12.14 24.18
N ALA A 230 1.66 -11.55 23.38
CA ALA A 230 1.14 -12.17 22.16
C ALA A 230 2.25 -12.45 21.14
N MET A 231 3.17 -11.49 20.92
CA MET A 231 4.29 -11.66 20.01
C MET A 231 5.36 -12.62 20.52
N ASN A 232 5.64 -12.65 21.84
CA ASN A 232 6.54 -13.64 22.45
C ASN A 232 6.03 -15.06 22.21
N ARG A 233 4.73 -15.30 22.48
CA ARG A 233 4.10 -16.59 22.21
C ARG A 233 4.04 -16.89 20.70
N SER A 234 3.81 -15.87 19.86
CA SER A 234 3.82 -16.03 18.40
C SER A 234 5.18 -16.49 17.89
N LEU A 235 6.27 -16.00 18.48
CA LEU A 235 7.62 -16.43 18.14
C LEU A 235 7.88 -17.90 18.49
N GLU A 236 7.37 -18.38 19.62
CA GLU A 236 7.45 -19.80 20.00
C GLU A 236 6.69 -20.70 19.01
N VAL A 237 5.47 -20.29 18.66
CA VAL A 237 4.65 -20.99 17.67
C VAL A 237 5.31 -20.95 16.29
N ALA A 238 5.86 -19.82 15.88
CA ALA A 238 6.53 -19.65 14.60
C ALA A 238 7.73 -20.59 14.46
N LYS A 239 8.55 -20.73 15.51
CA LYS A 239 9.66 -21.69 15.53
C LYS A 239 9.19 -23.14 15.41
N THR A 240 8.04 -23.46 16.00
CA THR A 240 7.43 -24.79 15.88
C THR A 240 6.92 -25.02 14.45
N ILE A 241 6.27 -24.04 13.83
CA ILE A 241 5.83 -24.12 12.44
C ILE A 241 7.02 -24.27 11.49
N GLN A 242 8.04 -23.42 11.63
CA GLN A 242 9.22 -23.40 10.77
C GLN A 242 10.05 -24.69 10.86
N SER A 243 10.03 -25.40 12.00
CA SER A 243 10.68 -26.71 12.15
C SER A 243 9.83 -27.88 11.65
N THR A 244 8.50 -27.72 11.59
CA THR A 244 7.56 -28.76 11.16
C THR A 244 7.39 -28.80 9.63
N TYR A 245 7.47 -27.63 8.97
CA TYR A 245 7.31 -27.49 7.52
C TYR A 245 8.55 -26.84 6.90
N HIS A 246 8.71 -26.95 5.58
CA HIS A 246 9.93 -26.52 4.89
C HIS A 246 9.70 -25.46 3.81
N SER A 247 8.45 -25.03 3.59
CA SER A 247 8.13 -23.90 2.71
C SER A 247 6.73 -23.33 2.96
N TRP A 248 6.47 -22.12 2.46
CA TRP A 248 5.13 -21.55 2.46
C TRP A 248 4.13 -22.40 1.67
N ASP A 249 4.51 -22.94 0.51
CA ASP A 249 3.61 -23.76 -0.30
C ASP A 249 3.22 -25.06 0.44
N GLU A 250 4.15 -25.68 1.18
CA GLU A 250 3.88 -26.88 2.00
C GLU A 250 2.96 -26.55 3.19
N PHE A 251 3.28 -25.51 3.96
CA PHE A 251 2.46 -25.05 5.08
C PHE A 251 1.04 -24.71 4.62
N ILE A 252 0.90 -23.97 3.51
CA ILE A 252 -0.40 -23.57 2.99
C ILE A 252 -1.17 -24.77 2.41
N SER A 253 -0.49 -25.74 1.79
CA SER A 253 -1.14 -26.98 1.33
C SER A 253 -1.73 -27.77 2.51
N SER A 254 -0.98 -27.92 3.61
CA SER A 254 -1.48 -28.54 4.84
C SER A 254 -2.64 -27.74 5.45
N TYR A 255 -2.55 -26.40 5.45
CA TYR A 255 -3.62 -25.52 5.92
C TYR A 255 -4.92 -25.70 5.13
N LEU A 256 -4.83 -25.73 3.80
CA LEU A 256 -6.00 -25.89 2.93
C LEU A 256 -6.64 -27.26 3.13
N ALA A 257 -5.84 -28.32 3.28
CA ALA A 257 -6.35 -29.66 3.58
C ALA A 257 -7.11 -29.69 4.91
N GLY A 258 -6.53 -29.13 5.98
CA GLY A 258 -7.17 -29.06 7.29
C GLY A 258 -8.43 -28.19 7.30
N TYR A 259 -8.41 -27.05 6.61
CA TYR A 259 -9.58 -26.19 6.45
C TYR A 259 -10.72 -26.89 5.70
N ASN A 260 -10.43 -27.54 4.56
CA ASN A 260 -11.43 -28.23 3.77
C ASN A 260 -12.06 -29.40 4.54
N ALA A 261 -11.25 -30.14 5.31
CA ALA A 261 -11.76 -31.21 6.18
C ALA A 261 -12.70 -30.66 7.27
N TRP A 262 -12.40 -29.50 7.84
CA TRP A 262 -13.23 -28.85 8.86
C TRP A 262 -14.50 -28.22 8.28
N ALA A 263 -14.39 -27.45 7.19
CA ALA A 263 -15.51 -26.73 6.58
C ALA A 263 -16.44 -27.64 5.77
N GLY A 264 -15.94 -28.78 5.29
CA GLY A 264 -16.71 -29.72 4.50
C GLY A 264 -17.34 -29.07 3.27
N ARG A 265 -18.68 -29.16 3.14
CA ARG A 265 -19.42 -28.61 2.01
C ARG A 265 -19.54 -27.08 2.01
N GLU A 266 -19.16 -26.43 3.11
CA GLU A 266 -19.18 -24.97 3.27
C GLU A 266 -17.80 -24.36 2.98
N ALA A 267 -16.83 -25.15 2.51
CA ALA A 267 -15.51 -24.66 2.17
C ALA A 267 -15.59 -23.58 1.09
N GLU A 268 -15.12 -22.38 1.43
CA GLU A 268 -14.94 -21.29 0.49
C GLU A 268 -13.59 -21.41 -0.22
N GLY A 269 -13.44 -20.71 -1.36
CA GLY A 269 -12.27 -20.78 -2.23
C GLY A 269 -10.97 -20.19 -1.66
N ARG A 270 -10.46 -20.70 -0.54
CA ARG A 270 -9.21 -20.23 0.09
C ARG A 270 -7.97 -20.41 -0.78
N GLU A 271 -8.00 -21.36 -1.71
CA GLU A 271 -6.94 -21.52 -2.71
C GLU A 271 -6.85 -20.32 -3.67
N SER A 272 -7.98 -19.69 -4.03
CA SER A 272 -7.98 -18.50 -4.89
C SER A 272 -7.43 -17.28 -4.14
N ILE A 273 -7.70 -17.18 -2.83
CA ILE A 273 -7.13 -16.17 -1.95
C ILE A 273 -5.61 -16.32 -1.90
N TYR A 274 -5.10 -17.54 -1.73
CA TYR A 274 -3.66 -17.79 -1.73
C TYR A 274 -3.00 -17.34 -3.04
N LYS A 275 -3.57 -17.72 -4.18
CA LYS A 275 -3.07 -17.31 -5.51
C LYS A 275 -3.10 -15.79 -5.69
N GLY A 276 -4.19 -15.13 -5.28
CA GLY A 276 -4.32 -13.68 -5.35
C GLY A 276 -3.30 -12.95 -4.47
N LEU A 277 -3.07 -13.44 -3.25
CA LEU A 277 -2.06 -12.90 -2.34
C LEU A 277 -0.64 -13.04 -2.91
N LYS A 278 -0.30 -14.17 -3.54
CA LYS A 278 1.01 -14.34 -4.21
C LYS A 278 1.24 -13.36 -5.35
N GLY A 279 0.17 -12.93 -6.03
CA GLY A 279 0.22 -11.95 -7.12
C GLY A 279 0.15 -10.48 -6.69
N SER A 280 -0.08 -10.20 -5.41
CA SER A 280 -0.17 -8.84 -4.88
C SER A 280 1.21 -8.18 -4.74
N ALA A 281 1.25 -6.85 -4.86
CA ALA A 281 2.42 -6.06 -4.50
C ALA A 281 2.82 -6.19 -3.02
N PHE A 282 1.88 -6.60 -2.17
CA PHE A 282 2.08 -6.85 -0.74
C PHE A 282 2.05 -8.35 -0.41
N ASN A 283 2.54 -9.20 -1.32
CA ASN A 283 2.59 -10.65 -1.14
C ASN A 283 3.22 -11.04 0.23
N PRO A 284 2.43 -11.60 1.16
CA PRO A 284 2.94 -11.97 2.48
C PRO A 284 3.89 -13.17 2.44
N TYR A 285 3.82 -13.99 1.38
CA TYR A 285 4.66 -15.18 1.19
C TYR A 285 6.00 -14.88 0.51
N ALA A 286 6.30 -13.60 0.27
CA ALA A 286 7.61 -13.15 -0.20
C ALA A 286 8.64 -13.06 0.94
N VAL A 287 8.20 -13.06 2.20
CA VAL A 287 9.10 -13.20 3.36
C VAL A 287 9.78 -14.56 3.28
N ASP A 288 11.10 -14.61 3.51
CA ASP A 288 11.84 -15.89 3.45
C ASP A 288 11.29 -16.88 4.48
N TRP A 289 10.98 -18.10 4.05
CA TRP A 289 10.54 -19.17 4.95
C TRP A 289 11.59 -19.42 6.04
N ASN A 290 12.88 -19.40 5.68
CA ASN A 290 14.00 -19.68 6.57
C ASN A 290 14.51 -18.44 7.31
N LEU A 291 13.71 -17.37 7.37
CA LEU A 291 14.03 -16.17 8.15
C LEU A 291 14.45 -16.53 9.58
N GLU A 292 15.52 -15.92 10.09
CA GLU A 292 15.94 -16.10 11.49
C GLU A 292 14.86 -15.53 12.44
N LEU A 293 14.15 -16.43 13.12
CA LEU A 293 13.07 -16.06 14.05
C LEU A 293 13.64 -15.63 15.41
N LYS A 294 13.73 -14.32 15.63
CA LYS A 294 14.15 -13.67 16.88
C LYS A 294 13.23 -12.52 17.27
N LYS A 295 13.26 -12.10 18.54
CA LYS A 295 12.46 -10.97 19.03
C LYS A 295 12.93 -9.64 18.40
N THR A 296 11.99 -8.84 17.90
CA THR A 296 12.25 -7.55 17.21
C THR A 296 11.39 -6.38 17.72
N TRP A 297 10.47 -6.63 18.65
CA TRP A 297 9.63 -5.63 19.33
C TRP A 297 10.16 -5.27 20.72
#